data_AF-A0A9E5BRX0-F1
#
_entry.id   AF-A0A9E5BRX0-F1
#
_cell.length_a   1.000
_cell.length_b   1.000
_cell.length_c   1.000
_cell.angle_alpha   90.00
_cell.angle_beta   90.00
_cell.angle_gamma   90.00
#
_symmetry.space_group_name_H-M   'P 1'
#
loop_
_entity.id
_entity.type
_entity.pdbx_description
1 polymer ?
#
loop_
_entity_poly.entity_id
_entity_poly.type
_entity_poly.pdbx_seq_one_letter_code
_entity_poly.pdbx_strand_id
1 'polypeptide(L)'
;MNTGKQIYAMVVVLFLLLIAIGGYALFDPSRSEEAKENQIAKSAERGANTFALNCRLCHGDRGQGGPEGGRLPAAADLTNPRFRGIDDTGVFTPVAFKEAFELVTNTITCGRVGTPMPAWAESQGGTLSDEQVRQLAVLITEGDWEAAQEHADELDAVATGHAAIMMADGSFGPDETELFVDNAGAFTRGQYVRIAIDEETEERLRILPDQLLVERGAGGTDAADHDSGTEIFLPGEEEPAARLSEDTEAEDAFLVVSGGQFAIGDTLLLEDEELAVTGFTSGLPTTGRTLVEDIGRTPDRFMISDSTGIELGLVIRLNSELLRVTTISDDGDPGIQLDAGVGAADDAVSFDTPLFFREEYVVRIESELMRVIEPVSLGQVLGETIGRAETSFEVSGTDGIPFDRPIRIGDELLRVTEIITPAEVTVVRGVDDTNATSHSGGTAILRQVVIESDGAEDEETELDYEEINQTVSAAIGADEETFEVSGTAGIAIDDIYRFDDELVRVAAITPARVRVERGVDGTGRAAHARR
;
A
#
# COMPACT_ATOMS: atom_id res chain seq x y z
N MET A 1 56.59 9.74 59.69
CA MET A 1 55.16 9.70 59.30
C MET A 1 54.32 9.95 60.54
N ASN A 2 53.46 10.95 60.54
CA ASN A 2 52.69 11.34 61.73
C ASN A 2 51.36 10.59 61.73
N THR A 3 51.37 9.36 62.24
CA THR A 3 50.25 8.40 62.25
C THR A 3 48.96 9.00 62.84
N GLY A 4 49.06 9.90 63.81
CA GLY A 4 47.89 10.61 64.35
C GLY A 4 47.15 11.43 63.28
N LYS A 5 47.88 12.16 62.41
CA LYS A 5 47.25 12.95 61.33
C LYS A 5 46.59 12.07 60.26
N GLN A 6 47.15 10.90 59.99
CA GLN A 6 46.58 9.93 59.04
C GLN A 6 45.30 9.30 59.59
N ILE A 7 45.28 8.96 60.88
CA ILE A 7 44.08 8.43 61.55
C ILE A 7 42.96 9.48 61.55
N TYR A 8 43.25 10.74 61.90
CA TYR A 8 42.24 11.80 61.84
C TYR A 8 41.70 12.01 60.42
N ALA A 9 42.56 12.00 59.41
CA ALA A 9 42.12 12.11 58.02
C ALA A 9 41.19 10.96 57.61
N MET A 10 41.52 9.72 57.97
CA MET A 10 40.66 8.55 57.69
C MET A 10 39.31 8.64 58.40
N VAL A 11 39.29 9.07 59.67
CA VAL A 11 38.04 9.24 60.44
C VAL A 11 37.17 10.34 59.83
N VAL A 12 37.75 11.48 59.46
CA VAL A 12 37.00 12.57 58.81
C VAL A 12 36.40 12.12 57.48
N VAL A 13 37.18 11.41 56.64
CA VAL A 13 36.68 10.88 55.36
C VAL A 13 35.55 9.86 55.60
N LEU A 14 35.66 8.99 56.61
CA LEU A 14 34.60 8.05 56.97
C LEU A 14 33.32 8.78 57.40
N PHE A 15 33.43 9.82 58.24
CA PHE A 15 32.28 10.62 58.65
C PHE A 15 31.64 11.36 57.48
N LEU A 16 32.45 11.93 56.57
CA LEU A 16 31.96 12.58 55.35
C LEU A 16 31.23 11.57 54.43
N LEU A 17 31.76 10.36 54.29
CA LEU A 17 31.13 9.28 53.54
C LEU A 17 29.79 8.88 54.16
N LEU A 18 29.73 8.69 55.48
CA LEU A 18 28.49 8.35 56.18
C LEU A 18 27.45 9.48 56.10
N ILE A 19 27.88 10.73 56.17
CA ILE A 19 27.00 11.90 55.97
C ILE A 19 26.49 11.93 54.53
N ALA A 20 27.33 11.66 53.53
CA ALA A 20 26.92 11.61 52.14
C ALA A 20 25.92 10.47 51.86
N ILE A 21 26.18 9.27 52.39
CA ILE A 21 25.26 8.12 52.27
C ILE A 21 23.96 8.39 53.03
N GLY A 22 24.02 8.96 54.23
CA GLY A 22 22.83 9.33 55.00
C GLY A 22 22.00 10.40 54.29
N GLY A 23 22.65 11.41 53.70
CA GLY A 23 22.00 12.42 52.87
C GLY A 23 21.38 11.83 51.62
N TYR A 24 22.07 10.91 50.93
CA TYR A 24 21.54 10.19 49.78
C TYR A 24 20.32 9.34 50.17
N ALA A 25 20.38 8.57 51.25
CA ALA A 25 19.29 7.73 51.71
C ALA A 25 18.04 8.53 52.15
N LEU A 26 18.21 9.78 52.59
CA LEU A 26 17.10 10.68 52.88
C LEU A 26 16.47 11.27 51.61
N PHE A 27 17.23 11.40 50.53
CA PHE A 27 16.77 11.94 49.25
C PHE A 27 16.22 10.85 48.29
N ASP A 28 16.72 9.62 48.40
CA ASP A 28 16.37 8.48 47.54
C ASP A 28 14.87 8.18 47.44
N PRO A 29 14.03 8.30 48.50
CA PRO A 29 12.59 8.08 48.39
C PRO A 29 11.93 8.96 47.33
N SER A 30 12.22 10.27 47.33
CA SER A 30 11.62 11.22 46.37
C SER A 30 11.99 10.88 44.92
N ARG A 31 13.26 10.57 44.67
CA ARG A 31 13.75 10.12 43.36
C ARG A 31 13.08 8.80 42.94
N SER A 32 12.89 7.87 43.88
CA SER A 32 12.28 6.57 43.60
C SER A 32 10.78 6.66 43.28
N GLU A 33 10.07 7.57 43.97
CA GLU A 33 8.66 7.88 43.72
C GLU A 33 8.49 8.53 42.34
N GLU A 34 9.30 9.56 42.04
CA GLU A 34 9.31 10.22 40.73
C GLU A 34 9.66 9.23 39.60
N ALA A 35 10.64 8.33 39.81
CA ALA A 35 10.99 7.31 38.83
C ALA A 35 9.84 6.32 38.59
N LYS A 36 9.09 5.96 39.64
CA LYS A 36 7.94 5.06 39.55
C LYS A 36 6.78 5.73 38.80
N GLU A 37 6.46 6.98 39.11
CA GLU A 37 5.43 7.75 38.40
C GLU A 37 5.78 7.89 36.91
N ASN A 38 7.03 8.26 36.60
CA ASN A 38 7.51 8.32 35.22
C ASN A 38 7.43 6.98 34.49
N GLN A 39 7.68 5.86 35.19
CA GLN A 39 7.58 4.53 34.60
C GLN A 39 6.13 4.14 34.32
N ILE A 40 5.19 4.51 35.20
CA ILE A 40 3.75 4.29 35.00
C ILE A 40 3.28 5.14 33.82
N ALA A 41 3.58 6.44 33.80
CA ALA A 41 3.20 7.34 32.72
C ALA A 41 3.68 6.84 31.34
N LYS A 42 4.97 6.48 31.22
CA LYS A 42 5.51 5.90 29.98
C LYS A 42 4.92 4.54 29.62
N SER A 43 4.50 3.76 30.61
CA SER A 43 3.81 2.49 30.35
C SER A 43 2.40 2.73 29.83
N ALA A 44 1.68 3.70 30.41
CA ALA A 44 0.36 4.11 29.95
C ALA A 44 0.42 4.68 28.53
N GLU A 45 1.37 5.58 28.23
CA GLU A 45 1.61 6.16 26.90
C GLU A 45 1.87 5.07 25.84
N ARG A 46 2.76 4.11 26.11
CA ARG A 46 2.99 2.97 25.19
C ARG A 46 1.75 2.09 25.04
N GLY A 47 1.00 1.91 26.13
CA GLY A 47 -0.29 1.26 26.12
C GLY A 47 -1.28 2.00 25.23
N ALA A 48 -1.33 3.33 25.29
CA ALA A 48 -2.22 4.19 24.53
C ALA A 48 -1.97 4.07 23.02
N ASN A 49 -0.72 4.08 22.58
CA ASN A 49 -0.39 3.83 21.18
C ASN A 49 -0.86 2.43 20.73
N THR A 50 -0.57 1.40 21.54
CA THR A 50 -1.00 0.02 21.24
C THR A 50 -2.53 -0.08 21.18
N PHE A 51 -3.22 0.59 22.09
CA PHE A 51 -4.68 0.66 22.15
C PHE A 51 -5.26 1.35 20.91
N ALA A 52 -4.67 2.47 20.49
CA ALA A 52 -5.11 3.22 19.32
C ALA A 52 -4.95 2.41 18.01
N LEU A 53 -3.94 1.56 17.92
CA LEU A 53 -3.71 0.70 16.76
C LEU A 53 -4.64 -0.53 16.71
N ASN A 54 -4.95 -1.12 17.87
CA ASN A 54 -5.50 -2.48 17.91
C ASN A 54 -6.89 -2.58 18.57
N CYS A 55 -7.24 -1.66 19.45
CA CYS A 55 -8.36 -1.81 20.37
C CYS A 55 -9.47 -0.78 20.13
N ARG A 56 -9.09 0.46 19.74
CA ARG A 56 -10.03 1.57 19.58
C ARG A 56 -11.12 1.31 18.55
N LEU A 57 -10.84 0.47 17.54
CA LEU A 57 -11.85 0.15 16.52
C LEU A 57 -13.12 -0.44 17.15
N CYS A 58 -12.98 -1.27 18.18
CA CYS A 58 -14.13 -1.85 18.88
C CYS A 58 -14.49 -1.05 20.13
N HIS A 59 -13.50 -0.61 20.92
CA HIS A 59 -13.72 0.00 22.23
C HIS A 59 -13.81 1.54 22.21
N GLY A 60 -13.61 2.17 21.06
CA GLY A 60 -13.56 3.61 20.90
C GLY A 60 -12.24 4.26 21.27
N ASP A 61 -12.02 5.48 20.77
CA ASP A 61 -10.75 6.22 20.91
C ASP A 61 -10.34 6.45 22.38
N ARG A 62 -11.32 6.52 23.28
CA ARG A 62 -11.14 6.68 24.73
C ARG A 62 -11.60 5.46 25.54
N GLY A 63 -11.80 4.31 24.89
CA GLY A 63 -12.26 3.11 25.57
C GLY A 63 -13.72 3.17 26.05
N GLN A 64 -14.51 4.13 25.59
CA GLN A 64 -15.89 4.35 26.04
C GLN A 64 -16.86 3.20 25.70
N GLY A 65 -16.49 2.33 24.74
CA GLY A 65 -17.29 1.17 24.33
C GLY A 65 -18.72 1.55 23.89
N GLY A 66 -19.59 0.54 23.74
CA GLY A 66 -20.98 0.80 23.43
C GLY A 66 -21.23 1.38 22.02
N PRO A 67 -22.50 1.75 21.72
CA PRO A 67 -22.90 2.37 20.45
C PRO A 67 -22.18 3.71 20.20
N GLU A 68 -21.88 4.44 21.28
CA GLU A 68 -21.20 5.74 21.20
C GLU A 68 -19.69 5.58 20.95
N GLY A 69 -19.10 4.42 21.25
CA GLY A 69 -17.65 4.25 21.34
C GLY A 69 -16.95 3.80 20.09
N GLY A 70 -17.43 2.79 19.39
CA GLY A 70 -16.67 2.18 18.29
C GLY A 70 -17.55 1.43 17.30
N ARG A 71 -16.90 0.63 16.46
CA ARG A 71 -17.55 -0.20 15.43
C ARG A 71 -18.39 -1.36 16.01
N LEU A 72 -18.20 -1.69 17.29
CA LEU A 72 -18.87 -2.81 17.95
C LEU A 72 -19.69 -2.33 19.15
N PRO A 73 -21.01 -2.14 19.02
CA PRO A 73 -21.89 -1.70 20.10
C PRO A 73 -21.82 -2.60 21.35
N ALA A 74 -21.54 -3.90 21.18
CA ALA A 74 -21.37 -4.85 22.28
C ALA A 74 -20.01 -4.74 23.01
N ALA A 75 -19.11 -3.85 22.58
CA ALA A 75 -17.83 -3.65 23.25
C ALA A 75 -18.02 -3.05 24.64
N ALA A 76 -17.33 -3.63 25.63
CA ALA A 76 -17.39 -3.13 26.99
C ALA A 76 -16.81 -1.71 27.10
N ASP A 77 -17.48 -0.87 27.87
CA ASP A 77 -16.98 0.43 28.33
C ASP A 77 -15.82 0.22 29.30
N LEU A 78 -14.61 0.53 28.84
CA LEU A 78 -13.36 0.44 29.58
C LEU A 78 -13.13 1.66 30.48
N THR A 79 -13.86 2.76 30.30
CA THR A 79 -13.79 3.94 31.18
C THR A 79 -14.43 3.71 32.54
N ASN A 80 -15.10 2.57 32.69
CA ASN A 80 -15.85 2.24 33.87
C ASN A 80 -14.97 2.28 35.15
N PRO A 81 -15.37 3.02 36.21
CA PRO A 81 -14.60 3.20 37.44
C PRO A 81 -14.06 1.92 38.08
N ARG A 82 -14.77 0.79 37.95
CA ARG A 82 -14.32 -0.53 38.45
C ARG A 82 -12.95 -0.94 37.92
N PHE A 83 -12.61 -0.59 36.68
CA PHE A 83 -11.29 -0.90 36.13
C PHE A 83 -10.16 -0.07 36.77
N ARG A 84 -10.50 1.05 37.42
CA ARG A 84 -9.55 1.91 38.14
C ARG A 84 -9.45 1.58 39.62
N GLY A 85 -9.99 0.43 40.03
CA GLY A 85 -9.99 -0.01 41.43
C GLY A 85 -11.00 0.71 42.31
N ILE A 86 -12.05 1.29 41.72
CA ILE A 86 -13.18 1.88 42.43
C ILE A 86 -14.23 0.79 42.63
N ASP A 87 -14.53 0.44 43.88
CA ASP A 87 -15.51 -0.60 44.20
C ASP A 87 -16.97 -0.13 43.98
N ASP A 88 -17.94 -1.02 44.23
CA ASP A 88 -19.38 -0.72 44.09
C ASP A 88 -19.86 0.43 45.00
N THR A 89 -19.05 0.84 45.98
CA THR A 89 -19.35 1.98 46.87
C THR A 89 -18.76 3.30 46.37
N GLY A 90 -18.04 3.27 45.24
CA GLY A 90 -17.40 4.46 44.66
C GLY A 90 -16.05 4.79 45.31
N VAL A 91 -15.45 3.87 46.06
CA VAL A 91 -14.19 4.11 46.79
C VAL A 91 -13.03 3.36 46.15
N PHE A 92 -11.91 4.05 45.95
CA PHE A 92 -10.67 3.40 45.53
C PHE A 92 -10.14 2.47 46.63
N THR A 93 -9.85 1.21 46.29
CA THR A 93 -9.14 0.30 47.18
C THR A 93 -7.99 -0.41 46.46
N PRO A 94 -6.83 -0.63 47.13
CA PRO A 94 -5.72 -1.38 46.53
C PRO A 94 -6.09 -2.81 46.11
N VAL A 95 -7.07 -3.40 46.79
CA VAL A 95 -7.57 -4.75 46.47
C VAL A 95 -8.36 -4.73 45.17
N ALA A 96 -9.34 -3.83 45.04
CA ALA A 96 -10.12 -3.67 43.82
C ALA A 96 -9.23 -3.29 42.63
N PHE A 97 -8.21 -2.43 42.82
CA PHE A 97 -7.25 -2.11 41.77
C PHE A 97 -6.47 -3.34 41.29
N LYS A 98 -5.99 -4.17 42.23
CA LYS A 98 -5.28 -5.40 41.88
C LYS A 98 -6.17 -6.38 41.11
N GLU A 99 -7.41 -6.57 41.56
CA GLU A 99 -8.39 -7.44 40.90
C GLU A 99 -8.74 -6.92 39.50
N ALA A 100 -8.93 -5.61 39.35
CA ALA A 100 -9.15 -4.97 38.06
C ALA A 100 -7.97 -5.17 37.11
N PHE A 101 -6.75 -4.95 37.59
CA PHE A 101 -5.53 -5.12 36.80
C PHE A 101 -5.37 -6.57 36.33
N GLU A 102 -5.60 -7.55 37.21
CA GLU A 102 -5.57 -8.97 36.87
C GLU A 102 -6.68 -9.34 35.87
N LEU A 103 -7.90 -8.84 36.06
CA LEU A 103 -9.02 -9.05 35.14
C LEU A 103 -8.69 -8.54 33.74
N VAL A 104 -8.23 -7.29 33.64
CA VAL A 104 -7.88 -6.66 32.36
C VAL A 104 -6.75 -7.42 31.68
N THR A 105 -5.67 -7.72 32.41
CA THR A 105 -4.51 -8.47 31.88
C THR A 105 -4.92 -9.84 31.34
N ASN A 106 -5.71 -10.60 32.10
CA ASN A 106 -6.16 -11.93 31.70
C ASN A 106 -7.12 -11.88 30.50
N THR A 107 -8.00 -10.88 30.46
CA THR A 107 -8.95 -10.69 29.36
C THR A 107 -8.23 -10.36 28.05
N ILE A 108 -7.22 -9.49 28.08
CA ILE A 108 -6.41 -9.18 26.89
C ILE A 108 -5.60 -10.42 26.47
N THR A 109 -5.01 -11.11 27.45
CA THR A 109 -4.18 -12.30 27.19
C THR A 109 -4.96 -13.37 26.45
N CYS A 110 -6.13 -13.76 26.97
CA CYS A 110 -6.90 -14.91 26.49
C CYS A 110 -8.03 -14.54 25.52
N GLY A 111 -8.32 -13.26 25.34
CA GLY A 111 -9.56 -12.82 24.72
C GLY A 111 -10.77 -13.19 25.59
N ARG A 112 -11.96 -13.15 25.00
CA ARG A 112 -13.19 -13.52 25.70
C ARG A 112 -14.01 -14.50 24.87
N VAL A 113 -14.07 -15.74 25.35
CA VAL A 113 -14.82 -16.83 24.71
C VAL A 113 -16.28 -16.43 24.55
N GLY A 114 -16.83 -16.64 23.35
CA GLY A 114 -18.21 -16.27 23.02
C GLY A 114 -18.40 -14.80 22.68
N THR A 115 -17.33 -14.01 22.57
CA THR A 115 -17.39 -12.64 22.02
C THR A 115 -16.39 -12.48 20.86
N PRO A 116 -16.50 -11.39 20.06
CA PRO A 116 -15.53 -11.09 19.01
C PRO A 116 -14.13 -10.71 19.51
N MET A 117 -13.90 -10.60 20.82
CA MET A 117 -12.61 -10.17 21.37
C MET A 117 -11.58 -11.31 21.30
N PRO A 118 -10.56 -11.22 20.42
CA PRO A 118 -9.59 -12.29 20.23
C PRO A 118 -8.58 -12.36 21.37
N ALA A 119 -7.83 -13.45 21.42
CA ALA A 119 -6.64 -13.54 22.26
C ALA A 119 -5.51 -12.68 21.67
N TRP A 120 -4.91 -11.82 22.48
CA TRP A 120 -3.86 -10.90 22.02
C TRP A 120 -2.45 -11.30 22.44
N ALA A 121 -2.29 -12.05 23.53
CA ALA A 121 -0.95 -12.44 23.97
C ALA A 121 -0.34 -13.48 23.03
N GLU A 122 0.96 -13.37 22.76
CA GLU A 122 1.75 -14.36 22.03
C GLU A 122 1.60 -15.77 22.64
N SER A 123 1.52 -15.86 23.96
CA SER A 123 1.32 -17.12 24.69
C SER A 123 -0.02 -17.81 24.39
N GLN A 124 -0.98 -17.08 23.84
CA GLN A 124 -2.30 -17.57 23.41
C GLN A 124 -2.48 -17.51 21.87
N GLY A 125 -1.40 -17.28 21.12
CA GLY A 125 -1.41 -17.20 19.66
C GLY A 125 -1.72 -15.81 19.07
N GLY A 126 -1.73 -14.76 19.90
CA GLY A 126 -1.86 -13.37 19.47
C GLY A 126 -0.50 -12.71 19.13
N THR A 127 -0.51 -11.38 18.94
CA THR A 127 0.63 -10.60 18.44
C THR A 127 1.35 -9.76 19.50
N LEU A 128 0.85 -9.72 20.73
CA LEU A 128 1.36 -8.84 21.79
C LEU A 128 2.20 -9.62 22.80
N SER A 129 3.37 -9.09 23.11
CA SER A 129 4.22 -9.57 24.21
C SER A 129 3.56 -9.31 25.58
N ASP A 130 3.98 -10.06 26.61
CA ASP A 130 3.50 -9.88 27.98
C ASP A 130 3.69 -8.43 28.49
N GLU A 131 4.75 -7.76 28.04
CA GLU A 131 5.02 -6.36 28.37
C GLU A 131 4.00 -5.40 27.75
N GLN A 132 3.63 -5.61 26.48
CA GLN A 132 2.62 -4.80 25.79
C GLN A 132 1.23 -5.03 26.41
N VAL A 133 0.91 -6.28 26.78
CA VAL A 133 -0.31 -6.58 27.54
C VAL A 133 -0.31 -5.86 28.89
N ARG A 134 0.82 -5.84 29.61
CA ARG A 134 0.94 -5.07 30.86
C ARG A 134 0.73 -3.58 30.64
N GLN A 135 1.32 -3.01 29.58
CA GLN A 135 1.19 -1.59 29.25
C GLN A 135 -0.27 -1.19 28.95
N LEU A 136 -1.00 -2.04 28.22
CA LEU A 136 -2.45 -1.86 28.01
C LEU A 136 -3.23 -1.93 29.32
N ALA A 137 -2.91 -2.88 30.20
CA ALA A 137 -3.55 -2.96 31.51
C ALA A 137 -3.26 -1.70 32.36
N VAL A 138 -2.03 -1.17 32.33
CA VAL A 138 -1.68 0.09 33.00
C VAL A 138 -2.52 1.24 32.44
N LEU A 139 -2.60 1.41 31.11
CA LEU A 139 -3.46 2.44 30.50
C LEU A 139 -4.90 2.39 31.02
N ILE A 140 -5.54 1.22 30.96
CA ILE A 140 -6.96 1.03 31.31
C ILE A 140 -7.20 1.28 32.81
N THR A 141 -6.29 0.82 33.66
CA THR A 141 -6.44 0.94 35.12
C THR A 141 -6.05 2.31 35.67
N GLU A 142 -5.12 3.03 35.04
CA GLU A 142 -4.82 4.43 35.36
C GLU A 142 -5.92 5.36 34.80
N GLY A 143 -6.47 5.01 33.63
CA GLY A 143 -7.54 5.76 32.95
C GLY A 143 -7.02 6.98 32.18
N ASP A 144 -5.79 6.91 31.66
CA ASP A 144 -5.19 7.97 30.84
C ASP A 144 -5.72 7.94 29.40
N TRP A 145 -7.02 8.23 29.26
CA TRP A 145 -7.70 8.22 27.97
C TRP A 145 -7.37 9.42 27.09
N GLU A 146 -6.69 10.43 27.64
CA GLU A 146 -6.22 11.58 26.88
C GLU A 146 -5.06 11.16 25.96
N ALA A 147 -4.09 10.41 26.49
CA ALA A 147 -3.02 9.82 25.67
C ALA A 147 -3.57 8.87 24.59
N ALA A 148 -4.62 8.09 24.90
CA ALA A 148 -5.27 7.21 23.92
C ALA A 148 -5.93 8.00 22.79
N GLN A 149 -6.63 9.10 23.12
CA GLN A 149 -7.21 9.97 22.11
C GLN A 149 -6.13 10.64 21.25
N GLU A 150 -5.04 11.12 21.85
CA GLU A 150 -3.95 11.79 21.12
C GLU A 150 -3.38 10.88 20.03
N HIS A 151 -3.07 9.62 20.36
CA HIS A 151 -2.61 8.66 19.36
C HIS A 151 -3.69 8.26 18.35
N ALA A 152 -4.96 8.17 18.75
CA ALA A 152 -6.05 7.94 17.81
C ALA A 152 -6.16 9.10 16.80
N ASP A 153 -6.04 10.34 17.28
CA ASP A 153 -6.04 11.57 16.49
C ASP A 153 -4.87 11.61 15.49
N GLU A 154 -3.67 11.23 15.92
CA GLU A 154 -2.49 11.11 15.06
C GLU A 154 -2.71 10.08 13.95
N LEU A 155 -3.24 8.90 14.29
CA LEU A 155 -3.54 7.85 13.32
C LEU A 155 -4.62 8.29 12.33
N ASP A 156 -5.67 8.96 12.79
CA ASP A 156 -6.74 9.48 11.94
C ASP A 156 -6.25 10.60 11.02
N ALA A 157 -5.35 11.46 11.49
CA ALA A 157 -4.71 12.48 10.66
C ALA A 157 -3.84 11.85 9.55
N VAL A 158 -3.07 10.81 9.88
CA VAL A 158 -2.28 10.05 8.90
C VAL A 158 -3.20 9.38 7.86
N ALA A 159 -4.25 8.69 8.31
CA ALA A 159 -5.21 8.06 7.40
C ALA A 159 -5.96 9.07 6.52
N THR A 160 -6.33 10.23 7.08
CA THR A 160 -6.93 11.34 6.33
C THR A 160 -5.97 11.91 5.29
N GLY A 161 -4.68 12.01 5.61
CA GLY A 161 -3.64 12.45 4.66
C GLY A 161 -3.39 11.50 3.49
N HIS A 162 -3.81 10.22 3.60
CA HIS A 162 -3.73 9.23 2.53
C HIS A 162 -4.92 9.26 1.57
N ALA A 163 -5.89 10.14 1.79
CA ALA A 163 -7.04 10.31 0.92
C ALA A 163 -7.23 11.80 0.57
N ALA A 164 -6.99 12.16 -0.69
CA ALA A 164 -7.26 13.51 -1.18
C ALA A 164 -8.77 13.74 -1.32
N ILE A 165 -9.24 14.84 -0.72
CA ILE A 165 -10.61 15.32 -0.89
C ILE A 165 -10.78 15.79 -2.35
N MET A 166 -11.67 15.12 -3.08
CA MET A 166 -11.94 15.34 -4.51
C MET A 166 -13.20 16.18 -4.71
N MET A 167 -13.21 17.40 -4.16
CA MET A 167 -14.30 18.36 -4.37
C MET A 167 -13.93 19.32 -5.50
N ALA A 168 -14.84 19.55 -6.46
CA ALA A 168 -14.57 20.33 -7.67
C ALA A 168 -14.23 21.81 -7.40
N ASP A 169 -14.70 22.39 -6.29
CA ASP A 169 -14.39 23.75 -5.84
C ASP A 169 -13.56 23.80 -4.55
N GLY A 170 -13.15 22.63 -4.04
CA GLY A 170 -12.39 22.50 -2.80
C GLY A 170 -13.15 22.91 -1.53
N SER A 171 -14.47 23.10 -1.59
CA SER A 171 -15.29 23.47 -0.43
C SER A 171 -16.15 22.29 0.03
N PHE A 172 -16.30 22.16 1.35
CA PHE A 172 -17.25 21.26 1.99
C PHE A 172 -18.25 22.11 2.78
N GLY A 173 -19.51 22.09 2.37
CA GLY A 173 -20.57 22.94 2.94
C GLY A 173 -21.11 22.42 4.28
N PRO A 174 -21.71 23.27 5.12
CA PRO A 174 -22.26 22.86 6.42
C PRO A 174 -23.45 21.89 6.32
N ASP A 175 -24.03 21.75 5.13
CA ASP A 175 -25.17 20.88 4.82
C ASP A 175 -24.76 19.70 3.89
N GLU A 176 -23.46 19.50 3.62
CA GLU A 176 -22.97 18.39 2.79
C GLU A 176 -22.70 17.14 3.63
N THR A 177 -23.14 15.99 3.13
CA THR A 177 -23.04 14.68 3.83
C THR A 177 -22.17 13.67 3.12
N GLU A 178 -21.69 14.02 1.94
CA GLU A 178 -20.93 13.13 1.07
C GLU A 178 -19.58 13.78 0.85
N LEU A 179 -18.56 13.21 1.49
CA LEU A 179 -17.18 13.62 1.30
C LEU A 179 -16.57 12.78 0.18
N PHE A 180 -16.35 13.39 -0.98
CA PHE A 180 -15.68 12.72 -2.09
C PHE A 180 -14.19 12.66 -1.81
N VAL A 181 -13.65 11.44 -1.81
CA VAL A 181 -12.24 11.15 -1.58
C VAL A 181 -11.70 10.24 -2.68
N ASP A 182 -10.44 10.39 -3.01
CA ASP A 182 -9.72 9.55 -3.96
C ASP A 182 -9.48 8.11 -3.46
N ASN A 183 -9.65 7.87 -2.15
CA ASN A 183 -9.50 6.57 -1.53
C ASN A 183 -10.42 6.42 -0.31
N ALA A 184 -11.69 6.09 -0.54
CA ALA A 184 -12.64 5.82 0.55
C ALA A 184 -12.24 4.60 1.41
N GLY A 185 -11.45 3.67 0.84
CA GLY A 185 -10.93 2.51 1.55
C GLY A 185 -9.83 2.83 2.56
N ALA A 186 -9.25 4.04 2.52
CA ALA A 186 -8.33 4.54 3.53
C ALA A 186 -9.01 4.79 4.88
N PHE A 187 -10.35 4.85 4.90
CA PHE A 187 -11.13 5.11 6.09
C PHE A 187 -11.87 3.88 6.60
N THR A 188 -11.91 3.73 7.92
CA THR A 188 -12.60 2.62 8.59
C THR A 188 -13.90 3.10 9.24
N ARG A 189 -14.95 2.25 9.27
CA ARG A 189 -16.17 2.54 10.03
C ARG A 189 -15.84 2.89 11.48
N GLY A 190 -16.39 4.00 11.97
CA GLY A 190 -16.15 4.55 13.31
C GLY A 190 -14.97 5.52 13.40
N GLN A 191 -14.12 5.62 12.36
CA GLN A 191 -12.99 6.55 12.28
C GLN A 191 -13.48 8.01 12.12
N TYR A 192 -12.70 8.96 12.61
CA TYR A 192 -12.90 10.38 12.31
C TYR A 192 -12.12 10.79 11.05
N VAL A 193 -12.82 11.47 10.14
CA VAL A 193 -12.22 12.26 9.07
C VAL A 193 -12.01 13.67 9.59
N ARG A 194 -10.80 14.19 9.39
CA ARG A 194 -10.44 15.56 9.76
C ARG A 194 -10.56 16.47 8.54
N ILE A 195 -11.42 17.47 8.62
CA ILE A 195 -11.57 18.49 7.58
C ILE A 195 -11.01 19.79 8.14
N ALA A 196 -9.94 20.30 7.53
CA ALA A 196 -9.43 21.61 7.88
C ALA A 196 -10.44 22.68 7.46
N ILE A 197 -10.92 23.48 8.42
CA ILE A 197 -11.76 24.66 8.15
C ILE A 197 -10.85 25.87 7.86
N ASP A 198 -9.74 26.01 8.59
CA ASP A 198 -8.67 26.97 8.36
C ASP A 198 -7.32 26.44 8.89
N GLU A 199 -6.26 27.28 8.91
CA GLU A 199 -4.91 26.90 9.38
C GLU A 199 -4.87 26.45 10.86
N GLU A 200 -5.89 26.75 11.66
CA GLU A 200 -5.91 26.49 13.11
C GLU A 200 -7.11 25.65 13.58
N THR A 201 -8.13 25.43 12.75
CA THR A 201 -9.36 24.74 13.12
C THR A 201 -9.70 23.58 12.19
N GLU A 202 -10.07 22.46 12.81
CA GLU A 202 -10.45 21.23 12.13
C GLU A 202 -11.83 20.79 12.60
N GLU A 203 -12.67 20.39 11.65
CA GLU A 203 -13.91 19.67 11.91
C GLU A 203 -13.63 18.16 11.89
N ARG A 204 -14.32 17.43 12.77
CA ARG A 204 -14.20 15.98 12.87
C ARG A 204 -15.52 15.33 12.49
N LEU A 205 -15.52 14.60 11.38
CA LEU A 205 -16.68 13.86 10.91
C LEU A 205 -16.50 12.37 11.15
N ARG A 206 -17.44 11.73 11.84
CA ARG A 206 -17.35 10.29 12.14
C ARG A 206 -18.03 9.47 11.04
N ILE A 207 -17.35 8.44 10.56
CA ILE A 207 -17.90 7.50 9.57
C ILE A 207 -18.84 6.53 10.27
N LEU A 208 -20.13 6.58 9.92
CA LEU A 208 -21.16 5.73 10.51
C LEU A 208 -21.38 4.44 9.70
N PRO A 209 -21.98 3.39 10.28
CA PRO A 209 -22.39 2.21 9.55
C PRO A 209 -23.62 2.49 8.64
N ASP A 210 -23.82 1.64 7.63
CA ASP A 210 -24.99 1.72 6.75
C ASP A 210 -26.27 1.37 7.53
N GLN A 211 -27.25 2.26 7.47
CA GLN A 211 -28.56 2.08 8.10
C GLN A 211 -29.65 1.98 7.03
N LEU A 212 -30.54 1.00 7.20
CA LEU A 212 -31.78 0.89 6.45
C LEU A 212 -32.85 1.74 7.14
N LEU A 213 -33.50 2.63 6.40
CA LEU A 213 -34.76 3.23 6.85
C LEU A 213 -35.89 2.31 6.39
N VAL A 214 -36.68 1.81 7.34
CA VAL A 214 -37.75 0.84 7.10
C VAL A 214 -39.10 1.32 7.66
N GLU A 215 -40.17 0.89 7.00
CA GLU A 215 -41.50 0.83 7.61
C GLU A 215 -41.62 -0.54 8.30
N ARG A 216 -41.74 -0.52 9.63
CA ARG A 216 -41.92 -1.68 10.49
C ARG A 216 -43.35 -2.23 10.40
N GLY A 217 -43.53 -3.54 10.60
CA GLY A 217 -44.87 -4.15 10.54
C GLY A 217 -45.57 -3.99 9.19
N ALA A 218 -44.80 -3.99 8.09
CA ALA A 218 -45.34 -3.92 6.74
C ALA A 218 -46.13 -5.21 6.40
N GLY A 219 -46.88 -5.20 5.30
CA GLY A 219 -47.60 -6.41 4.84
C GLY A 219 -48.68 -6.94 5.80
N GLY A 220 -48.95 -6.27 6.92
CA GLY A 220 -49.91 -6.68 7.95
C GLY A 220 -49.30 -7.49 9.09
N THR A 221 -47.97 -7.53 9.23
CA THR A 221 -47.29 -8.06 10.43
C THR A 221 -47.27 -7.02 11.56
N ASP A 222 -47.02 -7.45 12.78
CA ASP A 222 -46.80 -6.55 13.91
C ASP A 222 -45.29 -6.27 14.05
N ALA A 223 -44.91 -5.03 14.34
CA ALA A 223 -43.52 -4.68 14.63
C ALA A 223 -43.09 -5.29 15.98
N ALA A 224 -41.86 -5.83 16.05
CA ALA A 224 -41.34 -6.50 17.23
C ALA A 224 -39.91 -6.05 17.60
N ASP A 225 -39.45 -6.41 18.79
CA ASP A 225 -38.06 -6.22 19.17
C ASP A 225 -37.23 -7.39 18.61
N HIS A 226 -36.03 -7.12 18.12
CA HIS A 226 -35.13 -8.14 17.57
C HIS A 226 -33.70 -7.98 18.08
N ASP A 227 -33.03 -9.08 18.36
CA ASP A 227 -31.64 -9.07 18.83
C ASP A 227 -30.64 -8.90 17.67
N SER A 228 -29.45 -8.39 17.97
CA SER A 228 -28.31 -8.37 17.06
C SER A 228 -27.98 -9.77 16.51
N GLY A 229 -27.63 -9.85 15.23
CA GLY A 229 -27.30 -11.09 14.53
C GLY A 229 -28.50 -11.80 13.89
N THR A 230 -29.72 -11.33 14.15
CA THR A 230 -30.95 -11.83 13.53
C THR A 230 -30.86 -11.72 12.01
N GLU A 231 -31.27 -12.79 11.32
CA GLU A 231 -31.14 -12.93 9.88
C GLU A 231 -32.26 -12.20 9.14
N ILE A 232 -31.90 -11.49 8.08
CA ILE A 232 -32.81 -10.75 7.21
C ILE A 232 -32.88 -11.47 5.88
N PHE A 233 -34.07 -11.82 5.44
CA PHE A 233 -34.33 -12.55 4.20
C PHE A 233 -35.04 -11.70 3.16
N LEU A 234 -34.81 -12.02 1.89
CA LEU A 234 -35.69 -11.58 0.80
C LEU A 234 -36.86 -12.57 0.65
N PRO A 235 -38.07 -12.11 0.32
CA PRO A 235 -39.24 -12.97 0.17
C PRO A 235 -39.00 -14.10 -0.84
N GLY A 236 -39.08 -15.34 -0.36
CA GLY A 236 -38.90 -16.54 -1.19
C GLY A 236 -37.46 -17.03 -1.34
N GLU A 237 -36.49 -16.36 -0.71
CA GLU A 237 -35.10 -16.82 -0.64
C GLU A 237 -34.86 -17.68 0.61
N GLU A 238 -34.07 -18.76 0.46
CA GLU A 238 -33.72 -19.66 1.56
C GLU A 238 -32.44 -19.23 2.29
N GLU A 239 -31.62 -18.38 1.67
CA GLU A 239 -30.37 -17.87 2.26
C GLU A 239 -30.56 -16.44 2.79
N PRO A 240 -29.96 -16.11 3.95
CA PRO A 240 -30.10 -14.78 4.55
C PRO A 240 -29.38 -13.74 3.68
N ALA A 241 -30.11 -12.68 3.32
CA ALA A 241 -29.59 -11.57 2.54
C ALA A 241 -28.69 -10.65 3.38
N ALA A 242 -29.03 -10.46 4.66
CA ALA A 242 -28.22 -9.70 5.61
C ALA A 242 -28.46 -10.18 7.04
N ARG A 243 -27.82 -9.50 8.01
CA ARG A 243 -28.11 -9.66 9.44
C ARG A 243 -28.22 -8.30 10.11
N LEU A 244 -29.03 -8.21 11.16
CA LEU A 244 -28.99 -7.08 12.08
C LEU A 244 -27.63 -7.00 12.75
N SER A 245 -27.09 -5.79 12.84
CA SER A 245 -25.82 -5.52 13.51
C SER A 245 -26.01 -5.12 14.97
N GLU A 246 -27.21 -4.70 15.37
CA GLU A 246 -27.57 -4.28 16.71
C GLU A 246 -29.00 -4.72 17.07
N ASP A 247 -29.31 -4.68 18.37
CA ASP A 247 -30.66 -4.92 18.87
C ASP A 247 -31.56 -3.76 18.41
N THR A 248 -32.82 -4.05 18.06
CA THR A 248 -33.78 -3.06 17.59
C THR A 248 -35.10 -3.21 18.32
N GLU A 249 -35.73 -2.09 18.67
CA GLU A 249 -37.07 -2.05 19.26
C GLU A 249 -38.13 -1.90 18.17
N ALA A 250 -39.38 -2.30 18.44
CA ALA A 250 -40.49 -2.23 17.48
C ALA A 250 -40.75 -0.82 16.88
N GLU A 251 -40.33 0.22 17.57
CA GLU A 251 -40.48 1.63 17.18
C GLU A 251 -39.33 2.18 16.32
N ASP A 252 -38.23 1.44 16.21
CA ASP A 252 -37.06 1.87 15.44
C ASP A 252 -37.32 1.75 13.94
N ALA A 253 -37.20 2.88 13.26
CA ALA A 253 -37.28 2.95 11.80
C ALA A 253 -35.90 2.80 11.13
N PHE A 254 -34.80 2.89 11.88
CA PHE A 254 -33.44 2.75 11.36
C PHE A 254 -32.84 1.43 11.83
N LEU A 255 -32.42 0.58 10.89
CA LEU A 255 -31.80 -0.71 11.19
C LEU A 255 -30.37 -0.73 10.68
N VAL A 256 -29.41 -0.96 11.57
CA VAL A 256 -28.02 -1.19 11.16
C VAL A 256 -27.87 -2.64 10.69
N VAL A 257 -27.46 -2.84 9.44
CA VAL A 257 -27.35 -4.17 8.83
C VAL A 257 -25.94 -4.49 8.36
N SER A 258 -25.59 -5.78 8.39
CA SER A 258 -24.34 -6.30 7.87
C SER A 258 -24.61 -7.22 6.67
N GLY A 259 -24.18 -6.79 5.48
CA GLY A 259 -24.42 -7.51 4.23
C GLY A 259 -25.73 -7.09 3.54
N GLY A 260 -25.99 -7.70 2.38
CA GLY A 260 -27.19 -7.45 1.57
C GLY A 260 -27.04 -6.30 0.58
N GLN A 261 -27.70 -6.45 -0.57
CA GLN A 261 -27.97 -5.36 -1.51
C GLN A 261 -29.49 -5.19 -1.56
N PHE A 262 -29.96 -4.03 -1.14
CA PHE A 262 -31.38 -3.73 -1.03
C PHE A 262 -31.72 -2.53 -1.92
N ALA A 263 -32.96 -2.47 -2.38
CA ALA A 263 -33.53 -1.33 -3.08
C ALA A 263 -34.67 -0.70 -2.27
N ILE A 264 -34.91 0.60 -2.48
CA ILE A 264 -36.10 1.25 -1.94
C ILE A 264 -37.33 0.58 -2.54
N GLY A 265 -38.25 0.17 -1.68
CA GLY A 265 -39.45 -0.58 -2.03
C GLY A 265 -39.32 -2.10 -1.87
N ASP A 266 -38.13 -2.62 -1.54
CA ASP A 266 -37.98 -4.02 -1.17
C ASP A 266 -38.77 -4.33 0.11
N THR A 267 -39.36 -5.52 0.14
CA THR A 267 -39.90 -6.10 1.37
C THR A 267 -38.86 -7.07 1.91
N LEU A 268 -38.51 -6.96 3.18
CA LEU A 268 -37.57 -7.82 3.87
C LEU A 268 -38.32 -8.60 4.95
N LEU A 269 -37.84 -9.80 5.25
CA LEU A 269 -38.35 -10.64 6.33
C LEU A 269 -37.31 -10.67 7.44
N LEU A 270 -37.72 -10.23 8.61
CA LEU A 270 -36.96 -10.29 9.85
C LEU A 270 -37.78 -11.15 10.83
N GLU A 271 -37.43 -12.43 10.92
CA GLU A 271 -38.27 -13.46 11.58
C GLU A 271 -39.71 -13.47 11.03
N ASP A 272 -40.70 -13.21 11.90
CA ASP A 272 -42.13 -13.13 11.56
C ASP A 272 -42.59 -11.70 11.17
N GLU A 273 -41.67 -10.74 11.14
CA GLU A 273 -41.94 -9.34 10.78
C GLU A 273 -41.55 -9.04 9.32
N GLU A 274 -42.48 -8.43 8.58
CA GLU A 274 -42.19 -7.83 7.27
C GLU A 274 -41.80 -6.36 7.43
N LEU A 275 -40.72 -5.99 6.75
CA LEU A 275 -40.17 -4.63 6.73
C LEU A 275 -40.23 -4.11 5.30
N ALA A 276 -40.71 -2.88 5.07
CA ALA A 276 -40.58 -2.25 3.77
C ALA A 276 -39.42 -1.25 3.78
N VAL A 277 -38.46 -1.40 2.87
CA VAL A 277 -37.33 -0.47 2.76
C VAL A 277 -37.83 0.85 2.17
N THR A 278 -37.81 1.91 2.98
CA THR A 278 -38.27 3.25 2.58
C THR A 278 -37.12 4.20 2.27
N GLY A 279 -35.90 3.86 2.67
CA GLY A 279 -34.70 4.64 2.37
C GLY A 279 -33.42 3.99 2.89
N PHE A 280 -32.31 4.65 2.61
CA PHE A 280 -30.99 4.31 3.12
C PHE A 280 -30.37 5.55 3.74
N THR A 281 -29.67 5.38 4.84
CA THR A 281 -28.78 6.40 5.39
C THR A 281 -27.39 5.81 5.51
N SER A 282 -26.53 6.12 4.53
CA SER A 282 -25.07 5.99 4.68
C SER A 282 -24.58 7.25 5.40
N GLY A 283 -24.17 7.14 6.65
CA GLY A 283 -23.86 8.33 7.45
C GLY A 283 -22.45 8.86 7.26
N LEU A 284 -22.33 10.05 6.65
CA LEU A 284 -22.08 11.27 7.45
C LEU A 284 -23.45 12.00 7.53
N PRO A 285 -23.90 12.54 8.67
CA PRO A 285 -25.24 13.11 8.74
C PRO A 285 -25.36 14.53 8.18
N THR A 286 -26.56 14.77 7.60
CA THR A 286 -27.36 16.00 7.31
C THR A 286 -27.58 16.55 5.88
N THR A 287 -28.74 16.15 5.32
CA THR A 287 -29.69 16.94 4.48
C THR A 287 -29.69 16.90 2.94
N GLY A 288 -30.07 15.73 2.39
CA GLY A 288 -31.23 15.60 1.49
C GLY A 288 -31.27 16.36 0.15
N ARG A 289 -30.76 15.74 -0.93
CA ARG A 289 -31.44 15.39 -2.22
C ARG A 289 -30.38 15.06 -3.31
N THR A 290 -30.79 14.23 -4.26
CA THR A 290 -30.00 13.49 -5.26
C THR A 290 -29.67 14.20 -6.59
N LEU A 291 -28.75 13.55 -7.35
CA LEU A 291 -28.44 13.58 -8.81
C LEU A 291 -27.25 14.50 -9.20
N VAL A 292 -26.22 14.10 -9.97
CA VAL A 292 -26.17 13.47 -11.32
C VAL A 292 -24.73 13.00 -11.65
N GLU A 293 -24.60 11.82 -12.29
CA GLU A 293 -23.55 11.29 -13.21
C GLU A 293 -22.04 11.50 -12.97
N ASP A 294 -21.35 10.33 -12.92
CA ASP A 294 -20.09 9.94 -13.59
C ASP A 294 -18.93 10.94 -13.69
N ILE A 295 -17.74 10.51 -13.25
CA ILE A 295 -16.50 10.35 -14.07
C ILE A 295 -15.28 10.23 -13.13
N GLY A 296 -14.46 9.20 -13.36
CA GLY A 296 -13.00 9.39 -13.40
C GLY A 296 -12.16 8.67 -12.33
N ARG A 297 -11.92 7.37 -12.48
CA ARG A 297 -10.68 6.75 -11.96
C ARG A 297 -10.00 5.91 -13.03
N THR A 298 -8.68 6.02 -13.10
CA THR A 298 -7.82 5.23 -13.98
C THR A 298 -7.57 3.83 -13.39
N PRO A 299 -7.66 2.76 -14.19
CA PRO A 299 -7.55 1.37 -13.72
C PRO A 299 -6.09 0.91 -13.50
N ASP A 300 -5.84 0.19 -12.40
CA ASP A 300 -4.60 -0.54 -12.15
C ASP A 300 -4.58 -1.90 -12.86
N ARG A 301 -3.49 -2.19 -13.57
CA ARG A 301 -3.27 -3.46 -14.31
C ARG A 301 -2.26 -4.33 -13.59
N PHE A 302 -2.56 -5.62 -13.45
CA PHE A 302 -1.73 -6.64 -12.79
C PHE A 302 -1.38 -7.75 -13.78
N MET A 303 -0.11 -8.19 -13.83
CA MET A 303 0.26 -9.41 -14.53
C MET A 303 0.43 -10.58 -13.58
N ILE A 304 0.09 -11.75 -14.10
CA ILE A 304 0.14 -13.05 -13.45
C ILE A 304 0.70 -14.05 -14.47
N SER A 305 1.47 -15.03 -14.00
CA SER A 305 2.13 -16.03 -14.85
C SER A 305 1.16 -17.07 -15.46
N ASP A 306 -0.05 -17.17 -14.92
CA ASP A 306 -1.14 -18.03 -15.41
C ASP A 306 -2.48 -17.40 -14.99
N SER A 307 -3.42 -17.27 -15.93
CA SER A 307 -4.76 -16.75 -15.68
C SER A 307 -5.81 -17.84 -15.44
N THR A 308 -5.40 -19.11 -15.34
CA THR A 308 -6.29 -20.25 -15.10
C THR A 308 -7.06 -20.05 -13.79
N GLY A 309 -8.38 -19.84 -13.90
CA GLY A 309 -9.27 -19.58 -12.77
C GLY A 309 -9.55 -18.11 -12.47
N ILE A 310 -9.06 -17.17 -13.29
CA ILE A 310 -9.40 -15.73 -13.21
C ILE A 310 -10.45 -15.38 -14.27
N GLU A 311 -11.55 -14.74 -13.84
CA GLU A 311 -12.66 -14.31 -14.70
C GLU A 311 -12.96 -12.82 -14.51
N LEU A 312 -13.60 -12.20 -15.51
CA LEU A 312 -14.08 -10.82 -15.39
C LEU A 312 -15.05 -10.70 -14.22
N GLY A 313 -14.83 -9.69 -13.37
CA GLY A 313 -15.60 -9.42 -12.17
C GLY A 313 -15.05 -10.09 -10.91
N LEU A 314 -14.08 -11.01 -11.03
CA LEU A 314 -13.42 -11.64 -9.89
C LEU A 314 -12.73 -10.59 -9.02
N VAL A 315 -12.92 -10.68 -7.71
CA VAL A 315 -12.25 -9.80 -6.75
C VAL A 315 -11.02 -10.52 -6.20
N ILE A 316 -9.84 -10.00 -6.52
CA ILE A 316 -8.55 -10.51 -6.05
C ILE A 316 -8.01 -9.60 -4.94
N ARG A 317 -7.22 -10.17 -4.04
CA ARG A 317 -6.64 -9.46 -2.90
C ARG A 317 -5.12 -9.44 -3.02
N LEU A 318 -4.52 -8.26 -3.16
CA LEU A 318 -3.07 -8.07 -3.25
C LEU A 318 -2.63 -7.04 -2.21
N ASN A 319 -1.64 -7.39 -1.38
CA ASN A 319 -1.02 -6.51 -0.39
C ASN A 319 -1.98 -5.64 0.45
N SER A 320 -3.18 -6.16 0.74
CA SER A 320 -4.26 -5.54 1.54
C SER A 320 -5.27 -4.67 0.78
N GLU A 321 -5.17 -4.58 -0.55
CA GLU A 321 -6.16 -3.95 -1.43
C GLU A 321 -7.07 -5.01 -2.08
N LEU A 322 -8.36 -4.69 -2.26
CA LEU A 322 -9.34 -5.54 -2.95
C LEU A 322 -9.57 -4.98 -4.36
N LEU A 323 -9.19 -5.75 -5.36
CA LEU A 323 -9.16 -5.33 -6.76
C LEU A 323 -10.16 -6.16 -7.55
N ARG A 324 -11.00 -5.51 -8.35
CA ARG A 324 -11.95 -6.21 -9.23
C ARG A 324 -11.35 -6.32 -10.64
N VAL A 325 -11.30 -7.53 -11.18
CA VAL A 325 -10.81 -7.80 -12.54
C VAL A 325 -11.83 -7.27 -13.55
N THR A 326 -11.61 -6.08 -14.10
CA THR A 326 -12.54 -5.45 -15.06
C THR A 326 -12.18 -5.75 -16.51
N THR A 327 -10.96 -6.18 -16.78
CA THR A 327 -10.47 -6.59 -18.10
C THR A 327 -9.41 -7.67 -17.94
N ILE A 328 -9.44 -8.69 -18.79
CA ILE A 328 -8.37 -9.69 -18.91
C ILE A 328 -7.81 -9.52 -20.32
N SER A 329 -6.51 -9.23 -20.41
CA SER A 329 -5.77 -9.07 -21.65
C SER A 329 -4.61 -10.05 -21.59
N ASP A 330 -4.53 -10.94 -22.57
CA ASP A 330 -3.37 -11.80 -22.76
C ASP A 330 -2.31 -10.98 -23.49
N ASP A 331 -1.36 -10.45 -22.72
CA ASP A 331 -0.35 -9.50 -23.18
C ASP A 331 0.91 -10.21 -23.72
N GLY A 332 0.93 -11.56 -23.79
CA GLY A 332 2.03 -12.36 -24.37
C GLY A 332 2.62 -13.43 -23.42
N ASP A 333 3.32 -14.39 -24.02
CA ASP A 333 3.72 -15.72 -23.47
C ASP A 333 4.41 -15.68 -22.07
N PRO A 334 4.26 -16.70 -21.20
CA PRO A 334 4.64 -16.70 -19.79
C PRO A 334 6.15 -16.92 -19.55
N GLY A 335 6.99 -16.19 -20.29
CA GLY A 335 8.39 -16.54 -20.51
C GLY A 335 9.45 -15.51 -20.12
N ILE A 336 9.15 -14.47 -19.33
CA ILE A 336 10.15 -13.45 -18.93
C ILE A 336 11.35 -14.13 -18.24
N GLN A 337 12.51 -14.08 -18.89
CA GLN A 337 13.75 -14.66 -18.40
C GLN A 337 14.73 -13.59 -17.94
N LEU A 338 15.64 -14.00 -17.07
CA LEU A 338 16.83 -13.22 -16.79
C LEU A 338 17.76 -13.31 -17.99
N ASP A 339 18.22 -12.17 -18.52
CA ASP A 339 19.21 -12.16 -19.60
C ASP A 339 20.55 -12.75 -19.17
N ALA A 340 20.86 -12.67 -17.86
CA ALA A 340 22.08 -13.20 -17.28
C ALA A 340 21.85 -13.60 -15.81
N GLY A 341 22.70 -14.50 -15.30
CA GLY A 341 22.67 -14.90 -13.89
C GLY A 341 22.99 -13.72 -12.96
N VAL A 342 22.16 -13.55 -11.92
CA VAL A 342 22.29 -12.48 -10.91
C VAL A 342 22.95 -13.05 -9.65
N GLY A 343 24.02 -12.41 -9.18
CA GLY A 343 24.72 -12.71 -7.94
C GLY A 343 24.28 -11.82 -6.77
N ALA A 344 24.55 -12.27 -5.55
CA ALA A 344 24.18 -11.56 -4.31
C ALA A 344 24.87 -10.18 -4.09
N ALA A 345 25.76 -9.77 -4.99
CA ALA A 345 26.45 -8.49 -4.94
C ALA A 345 26.02 -7.53 -6.05
N ASP A 346 25.14 -7.97 -6.95
CA ASP A 346 24.67 -7.17 -8.07
C ASP A 346 23.58 -6.20 -7.58
N ASP A 347 23.69 -4.94 -7.99
CA ASP A 347 22.76 -3.85 -7.69
C ASP A 347 21.82 -3.53 -8.87
N ALA A 348 21.93 -4.29 -9.97
CA ALA A 348 21.09 -4.19 -11.15
C ALA A 348 20.74 -5.57 -11.71
N VAL A 349 19.53 -5.70 -12.28
CA VAL A 349 19.01 -6.94 -12.88
C VAL A 349 18.52 -6.66 -14.30
N SER A 350 18.92 -7.50 -15.27
CA SER A 350 18.49 -7.41 -16.66
C SER A 350 17.47 -8.49 -16.99
N PHE A 351 16.47 -8.11 -17.78
CA PHE A 351 15.39 -8.98 -18.24
C PHE A 351 15.21 -8.79 -19.74
N ASP A 352 14.78 -9.86 -20.43
CA ASP A 352 14.51 -9.86 -21.87
C ASP A 352 13.45 -8.82 -22.29
N THR A 353 12.60 -8.42 -21.35
CA THR A 353 11.48 -7.49 -21.53
C THR A 353 11.43 -6.46 -20.39
N PRO A 354 12.46 -5.61 -20.21
CA PRO A 354 12.66 -4.84 -18.98
C PRO A 354 11.61 -3.73 -18.80
N LEU A 355 10.99 -3.32 -19.90
CA LEU A 355 9.90 -2.33 -19.94
C LEU A 355 8.59 -2.79 -19.33
N PHE A 356 8.51 -4.09 -19.05
CA PHE A 356 7.43 -4.65 -18.30
C PHE A 356 7.39 -4.07 -16.86
N PHE A 357 8.55 -3.73 -16.30
CA PHE A 357 8.68 -3.30 -14.92
C PHE A 357 8.50 -1.78 -14.73
N ARG A 358 7.93 -1.36 -13.61
CA ARG A 358 7.83 0.07 -13.21
C ARG A 358 8.50 0.28 -11.85
N GLU A 359 8.86 1.52 -11.54
CA GLU A 359 9.24 1.90 -10.18
C GLU A 359 8.15 1.46 -9.21
N GLU A 360 8.54 1.00 -8.02
CA GLU A 360 7.68 0.37 -7.01
C GLU A 360 7.20 -1.05 -7.32
N TYR A 361 7.46 -1.60 -8.52
CA TYR A 361 7.10 -2.99 -8.80
C TYR A 361 7.87 -3.94 -7.88
N VAL A 362 7.15 -4.90 -7.32
CA VAL A 362 7.74 -5.96 -6.52
C VAL A 362 7.92 -7.18 -7.43
N VAL A 363 9.17 -7.49 -7.75
CA VAL A 363 9.57 -8.64 -8.54
C VAL A 363 9.93 -9.77 -7.59
N ARG A 364 9.45 -10.98 -7.89
CA ARG A 364 9.86 -12.19 -7.17
C ARG A 364 10.82 -12.97 -8.05
N ILE A 365 12.05 -13.18 -7.59
CA ILE A 365 13.00 -14.10 -8.20
C ILE A 365 13.23 -15.22 -7.21
N GLU A 366 12.79 -16.44 -7.55
CA GLU A 366 12.75 -17.58 -6.64
C GLU A 366 12.04 -17.24 -5.31
N SER A 367 12.77 -17.29 -4.18
CA SER A 367 12.25 -16.94 -2.85
C SER A 367 12.46 -15.48 -2.46
N GLU A 368 13.20 -14.71 -3.26
CA GLU A 368 13.57 -13.33 -2.96
C GLU A 368 12.57 -12.35 -3.57
N LEU A 369 12.23 -11.33 -2.78
CA LEU A 369 11.35 -10.23 -3.20
C LEU A 369 12.21 -8.99 -3.32
N MET A 370 12.23 -8.42 -4.53
CA MET A 370 12.97 -7.20 -4.84
C MET A 370 11.99 -6.13 -5.28
N ARG A 371 12.21 -4.90 -4.81
CA ARG A 371 11.44 -3.74 -5.24
C ARG A 371 12.27 -2.98 -6.28
N VAL A 372 11.64 -2.64 -7.39
CA VAL A 372 12.24 -1.75 -8.39
C VAL A 372 12.30 -0.35 -7.78
N ILE A 373 13.51 0.08 -7.42
CA ILE A 373 13.76 1.35 -6.72
C ILE A 373 14.23 2.47 -7.65
N GLU A 374 14.50 2.16 -8.92
CA GLU A 374 14.88 3.13 -9.95
C GLU A 374 14.11 2.86 -11.25
N PRO A 375 13.79 3.91 -12.05
CA PRO A 375 13.16 3.75 -13.36
C PRO A 375 14.01 2.88 -14.30
N VAL A 376 13.34 2.03 -15.09
CA VAL A 376 13.99 1.08 -16.01
C VAL A 376 14.91 1.81 -16.99
N SER A 377 16.19 1.42 -17.00
CA SER A 377 17.15 1.87 -18.01
C SER A 377 16.97 1.06 -19.29
N LEU A 378 16.67 1.73 -20.40
CA LEU A 378 16.38 1.07 -21.69
C LEU A 378 17.64 0.73 -22.49
N GLY A 379 18.83 0.92 -21.92
CA GLY A 379 20.11 0.71 -22.62
C GLY A 379 20.35 1.65 -23.81
N GLN A 380 19.45 2.59 -24.10
CA GLN A 380 19.54 3.48 -25.24
C GLN A 380 20.68 4.49 -25.07
N VAL A 381 21.47 4.65 -26.13
CA VAL A 381 22.64 5.54 -26.16
C VAL A 381 22.25 6.83 -26.87
N LEU A 382 22.64 7.97 -26.28
CA LEU A 382 22.49 9.28 -26.91
C LEU A 382 23.49 9.42 -28.05
N GLY A 383 23.00 9.65 -29.27
CA GLY A 383 23.84 9.88 -30.46
C GLY A 383 24.57 11.22 -30.44
N GLU A 384 24.09 12.17 -29.63
CA GLU A 384 24.60 13.54 -29.55
C GLU A 384 24.63 14.09 -28.11
N THR A 385 25.35 15.19 -27.91
CA THR A 385 25.33 15.93 -26.63
C THR A 385 24.15 16.86 -26.63
N ILE A 386 23.34 16.81 -25.57
CA ILE A 386 22.10 17.58 -25.48
C ILE A 386 22.15 18.69 -24.42
N GLY A 387 21.76 19.89 -24.83
CA GLY A 387 21.66 21.08 -23.97
C GLY A 387 20.36 21.12 -23.15
N ARG A 388 20.29 21.97 -22.11
CA ARG A 388 19.10 22.10 -21.21
C ARG A 388 17.80 22.57 -21.89
N ALA A 389 17.90 23.15 -23.09
CA ALA A 389 16.76 23.69 -23.82
C ALA A 389 16.32 22.81 -24.99
N GLU A 390 17.10 21.79 -25.34
CA GLU A 390 16.78 20.90 -26.45
C GLU A 390 15.69 19.93 -26.04
N THR A 391 14.69 19.80 -26.91
CA THR A 391 13.52 18.92 -26.74
C THR A 391 13.42 17.89 -27.86
N SER A 392 14.42 17.81 -28.74
CA SER A 392 14.48 16.79 -29.78
C SER A 392 15.92 16.38 -30.05
N PHE A 393 16.21 15.09 -30.05
CA PHE A 393 17.56 14.57 -30.20
C PHE A 393 17.61 13.13 -30.70
N GLU A 394 18.80 12.68 -31.06
CA GLU A 394 19.08 11.31 -31.56
C GLU A 394 19.31 10.30 -30.44
N VAL A 395 18.69 9.13 -30.59
CA VAL A 395 18.83 7.95 -29.73
C VAL A 395 19.14 6.72 -30.57
N SER A 396 19.81 5.74 -29.98
CA SER A 396 20.19 4.51 -30.70
C SER A 396 18.99 3.76 -31.27
N GLY A 397 17.82 3.80 -30.65
CA GLY A 397 16.62 3.10 -31.09
C GLY A 397 15.38 3.61 -30.39
N THR A 398 14.21 3.19 -30.88
CA THR A 398 12.93 3.46 -30.24
C THR A 398 12.24 2.21 -29.75
N ASP A 399 12.82 1.04 -29.95
CA ASP A 399 12.22 -0.19 -29.47
C ASP A 399 12.08 -0.15 -27.96
N GLY A 400 10.87 -0.50 -27.57
CA GLY A 400 10.49 -0.41 -26.19
C GLY A 400 10.42 1.00 -25.60
N ILE A 401 10.64 2.09 -26.33
CA ILE A 401 10.40 3.45 -25.80
C ILE A 401 8.88 3.71 -25.77
N PRO A 402 8.24 3.79 -24.59
CA PRO A 402 6.81 4.08 -24.51
C PRO A 402 6.50 5.55 -24.88
N PHE A 403 5.49 5.75 -25.73
CA PHE A 403 4.89 7.07 -25.91
C PHE A 403 4.22 7.53 -24.62
N ASP A 404 4.36 8.82 -24.28
CA ASP A 404 3.74 9.47 -23.11
C ASP A 404 4.18 8.93 -21.74
N ARG A 405 5.28 8.16 -21.68
CA ARG A 405 5.85 7.73 -20.40
C ARG A 405 7.22 8.35 -20.11
N PRO A 406 7.54 8.64 -18.83
CA PRO A 406 8.84 9.15 -18.44
C PRO A 406 9.93 8.10 -18.65
N ILE A 407 11.00 8.49 -19.33
CA ILE A 407 12.30 7.82 -19.43
C ILE A 407 13.32 8.64 -18.65
N ARG A 408 14.32 7.99 -18.04
CA ARG A 408 15.36 8.66 -17.24
C ARG A 408 16.65 8.79 -18.03
N ILE A 409 17.26 9.97 -17.99
CA ILE A 409 18.65 10.19 -18.41
C ILE A 409 19.36 10.93 -17.28
N GLY A 410 20.31 10.27 -16.62
CA GLY A 410 20.94 10.79 -15.40
C GLY A 410 19.90 11.06 -14.29
N ASP A 411 19.87 12.29 -13.79
CA ASP A 411 18.92 12.74 -12.75
C ASP A 411 17.64 13.39 -13.33
N GLU A 412 17.48 13.41 -14.64
CA GLU A 412 16.35 14.04 -15.31
C GLU A 412 15.38 13.00 -15.88
N LEU A 413 14.09 13.24 -15.67
CA LEU A 413 13.01 12.52 -16.34
C LEU A 413 12.55 13.31 -17.56
N LEU A 414 12.42 12.59 -18.68
CA LEU A 414 11.97 13.10 -19.96
C LEU A 414 10.82 12.23 -20.45
N ARG A 415 9.83 12.79 -21.13
CA ARG A 415 8.71 12.02 -21.68
C ARG A 415 8.73 12.09 -23.19
N VAL A 416 8.79 10.95 -23.89
CA VAL A 416 8.78 10.94 -25.36
C VAL A 416 7.37 11.28 -25.85
N THR A 417 7.27 12.39 -26.57
CA THR A 417 6.02 12.94 -27.11
C THR A 417 5.84 12.61 -28.59
N GLU A 418 6.93 12.35 -29.31
CA GLU A 418 6.91 12.06 -30.75
C GLU A 418 8.16 11.28 -31.14
N ILE A 419 8.02 10.25 -31.99
CA ILE A 419 9.14 9.70 -32.75
C ILE A 419 9.14 10.46 -34.08
N ILE A 420 10.14 11.32 -34.27
CA ILE A 420 10.26 12.16 -35.47
C ILE A 420 10.73 11.30 -36.65
N THR A 421 11.72 10.44 -36.42
CA THR A 421 12.20 9.45 -37.39
C THR A 421 12.53 8.15 -36.66
N PRO A 422 12.07 6.98 -37.15
CA PRO A 422 12.46 5.68 -36.59
C PRO A 422 13.93 5.37 -36.90
N ALA A 423 14.44 4.33 -36.25
CA ALA A 423 15.79 3.83 -36.54
C ALA A 423 15.75 2.91 -37.77
N GLU A 424 16.61 3.15 -38.74
CA GLU A 424 16.64 2.39 -40.00
C GLU A 424 18.07 1.93 -40.31
N VAL A 425 18.18 0.78 -40.98
CA VAL A 425 19.43 0.32 -41.59
C VAL A 425 19.23 0.12 -43.08
N THR A 426 20.25 0.47 -43.85
CA THR A 426 20.36 0.08 -45.26
C THR A 426 21.38 -1.03 -45.37
N VAL A 427 21.05 -2.12 -46.07
CA VAL A 427 21.88 -3.31 -46.16
C VAL A 427 22.12 -3.76 -47.60
N VAL A 428 23.19 -4.51 -47.80
CA VAL A 428 23.40 -5.37 -48.96
C VAL A 428 22.95 -6.78 -48.58
N ARG A 429 21.96 -7.30 -49.30
CA ARG A 429 21.31 -8.60 -49.09
C ARG A 429 22.12 -9.77 -49.65
N GLY A 430 21.96 -10.96 -49.08
CA GLY A 430 22.52 -12.21 -49.63
C GLY A 430 24.05 -12.23 -49.79
N VAL A 431 24.80 -11.86 -48.75
CA VAL A 431 26.28 -11.93 -48.77
C VAL A 431 26.76 -13.34 -48.39
N ASP A 432 28.03 -13.64 -48.68
CA ASP A 432 28.66 -14.93 -48.32
C ASP A 432 27.84 -16.17 -48.73
N ASP A 433 27.35 -16.15 -49.98
CA ASP A 433 26.57 -17.19 -50.65
C ASP A 433 25.19 -17.50 -50.04
N THR A 434 24.66 -16.62 -49.17
CA THR A 434 23.24 -16.68 -48.77
C THR A 434 22.34 -16.04 -49.83
N ASN A 435 21.06 -16.43 -49.86
CA ASN A 435 20.07 -15.81 -50.75
C ASN A 435 19.25 -14.79 -49.98
N ALA A 436 18.91 -13.67 -50.62
CA ALA A 436 17.96 -12.72 -50.08
C ALA A 436 16.59 -13.38 -49.88
N THR A 437 16.01 -13.26 -48.69
CA THR A 437 14.72 -13.86 -48.33
C THR A 437 13.82 -12.87 -47.61
N SER A 438 12.53 -13.17 -47.47
CA SER A 438 11.67 -12.35 -46.61
C SER A 438 11.90 -12.70 -45.14
N HIS A 439 11.87 -11.70 -44.26
CA HIS A 439 11.93 -11.89 -42.80
C HIS A 439 10.68 -11.33 -42.15
N SER A 440 10.28 -11.91 -41.02
CA SER A 440 9.20 -11.40 -40.19
C SER A 440 9.66 -10.22 -39.34
N GLY A 441 8.72 -9.37 -38.92
CA GLY A 441 8.98 -8.47 -37.80
C GLY A 441 9.33 -9.29 -36.55
N GLY A 442 10.29 -8.80 -35.77
CA GLY A 442 10.87 -9.49 -34.62
C GLY A 442 12.06 -10.41 -34.95
N THR A 443 12.44 -10.58 -36.23
CA THR A 443 13.64 -11.37 -36.57
C THR A 443 14.87 -10.77 -35.88
N ALA A 444 15.59 -11.60 -35.12
CA ALA A 444 16.78 -11.20 -34.38
C ALA A 444 17.95 -10.88 -35.32
N ILE A 445 18.71 -9.85 -34.94
CA ILE A 445 19.93 -9.42 -35.64
C ILE A 445 21.12 -9.97 -34.85
N LEU A 446 21.84 -10.92 -35.44
CA LEU A 446 23.02 -11.52 -34.82
C LEU A 446 24.29 -10.96 -35.45
N ARG A 447 25.25 -10.54 -34.63
CA ARG A 447 26.56 -10.10 -35.10
C ARG A 447 27.45 -11.30 -35.34
N GLN A 448 28.10 -11.35 -36.50
CA GLN A 448 29.12 -12.35 -36.77
C GLN A 448 30.40 -12.05 -35.97
N VAL A 449 30.87 -13.02 -35.21
CA VAL A 449 32.09 -12.94 -34.41
C VAL A 449 33.05 -14.05 -34.83
N VAL A 450 34.34 -13.72 -34.94
CA VAL A 450 35.38 -14.70 -35.24
C VAL A 450 35.92 -15.25 -33.92
N ILE A 451 35.87 -16.56 -33.73
CA ILE A 451 36.54 -17.22 -32.62
C ILE A 451 37.98 -17.51 -33.05
N GLU A 452 38.94 -16.84 -32.42
CA GLU A 452 40.34 -17.21 -32.54
C GLU A 452 40.59 -18.44 -31.66
N SER A 453 40.75 -19.62 -32.28
CA SER A 453 41.16 -20.82 -31.55
C SER A 453 42.63 -20.69 -31.14
N ASP A 454 42.88 -20.84 -29.83
CA ASP A 454 44.20 -20.65 -29.24
C ASP A 454 45.08 -21.89 -29.54
N GLY A 455 45.63 -21.94 -30.76
CA GLY A 455 46.81 -22.73 -31.09
C GLY A 455 46.59 -24.14 -31.66
N ALA A 456 46.17 -24.23 -32.93
CA ALA A 456 46.50 -25.35 -33.80
C ALA A 456 46.70 -24.88 -35.25
N GLU A 457 47.77 -25.35 -35.90
CA GLU A 457 48.29 -24.84 -37.18
C GLU A 457 47.44 -25.16 -38.43
N ASP A 458 46.23 -25.68 -38.27
CA ASP A 458 45.32 -26.00 -39.39
C ASP A 458 43.86 -25.95 -38.91
N GLU A 459 43.29 -24.76 -38.69
CA GLU A 459 41.87 -24.63 -38.31
C GLU A 459 41.15 -23.61 -39.19
N GLU A 460 40.02 -24.05 -39.77
CA GLU A 460 39.03 -23.17 -40.40
C GLU A 460 38.63 -22.10 -39.39
N THR A 461 38.53 -20.84 -39.82
CA THR A 461 38.04 -19.75 -38.99
C THR A 461 36.64 -20.12 -38.51
N GLU A 462 36.51 -20.47 -37.23
CA GLU A 462 35.23 -20.80 -36.63
C GLU A 462 34.46 -19.49 -36.43
N LEU A 463 33.31 -19.40 -37.09
CA LEU A 463 32.42 -18.25 -37.03
C LEU A 463 31.32 -18.54 -36.03
N ASP A 464 31.14 -17.61 -35.11
CA ASP A 464 30.04 -17.63 -34.15
C ASP A 464 29.13 -16.41 -34.39
N TYR A 465 27.95 -16.44 -33.78
CA TYR A 465 26.96 -15.39 -33.90
C TYR A 465 26.47 -14.97 -32.52
N GLU A 466 26.64 -13.69 -32.20
CA GLU A 466 26.25 -13.11 -30.92
C GLU A 466 24.98 -12.27 -31.08
N GLU A 467 24.02 -12.43 -30.18
CA GLU A 467 22.84 -11.57 -30.12
C GLU A 467 23.24 -10.15 -29.67
N ILE A 468 22.86 -9.14 -30.45
CA ILE A 468 23.06 -7.72 -30.08
C ILE A 468 21.78 -7.06 -29.55
N ASN A 469 20.77 -7.87 -29.22
CA ASN A 469 19.46 -7.43 -28.73
C ASN A 469 18.79 -6.41 -29.65
N GLN A 470 18.95 -6.59 -30.97
CA GLN A 470 18.23 -5.82 -31.99
C GLN A 470 17.40 -6.74 -32.87
N THR A 471 16.27 -6.23 -33.37
CA THR A 471 15.34 -6.95 -34.23
C THR A 471 14.89 -6.09 -35.42
N VAL A 472 14.36 -6.75 -36.45
CA VAL A 472 13.66 -6.07 -37.56
C VAL A 472 12.28 -5.65 -37.10
N SER A 473 11.91 -4.37 -37.25
CA SER A 473 10.65 -3.85 -36.66
C SER A 473 9.38 -4.32 -37.39
N ALA A 474 9.47 -4.59 -38.69
CA ALA A 474 8.34 -5.04 -39.50
C ALA A 474 8.78 -6.15 -40.47
N ALA A 475 7.81 -6.84 -41.08
CA ALA A 475 8.14 -7.85 -42.07
C ALA A 475 8.78 -7.18 -43.31
N ILE A 476 9.93 -7.70 -43.73
CA ILE A 476 10.71 -7.16 -44.85
C ILE A 476 10.69 -8.11 -46.04
N GLY A 477 10.56 -7.53 -47.24
CA GLY A 477 10.65 -8.27 -48.50
C GLY A 477 12.09 -8.72 -48.83
N ALA A 478 12.24 -9.68 -49.73
CA ALA A 478 13.57 -10.11 -50.21
C ALA A 478 14.26 -9.06 -51.10
N ASP A 479 13.50 -8.12 -51.65
CA ASP A 479 13.94 -7.01 -52.50
C ASP A 479 14.11 -5.68 -51.72
N GLU A 480 13.82 -5.69 -50.43
CA GLU A 480 13.90 -4.50 -49.57
C GLU A 480 15.31 -4.36 -48.98
N GLU A 481 15.97 -3.24 -49.28
CA GLU A 481 17.34 -2.95 -48.84
C GLU A 481 17.43 -1.93 -47.70
N THR A 482 16.32 -1.28 -47.34
CA THR A 482 16.24 -0.34 -46.22
C THR A 482 15.00 -0.63 -45.42
N PHE A 483 15.15 -0.77 -44.10
CA PHE A 483 14.05 -1.12 -43.23
C PHE A 483 14.30 -0.64 -41.80
N GLU A 484 13.21 -0.54 -41.05
CA GLU A 484 13.20 -0.16 -39.65
C GLU A 484 13.73 -1.29 -38.76
N VAL A 485 14.55 -0.91 -37.78
CA VAL A 485 15.09 -1.80 -36.75
C VAL A 485 14.72 -1.29 -35.37
N SER A 486 14.72 -2.19 -34.40
CA SER A 486 14.49 -1.86 -32.99
C SER A 486 15.42 -0.75 -32.49
N GLY A 487 16.65 -0.77 -32.99
CA GLY A 487 17.71 0.17 -32.67
C GLY A 487 18.99 -0.15 -33.40
N THR A 488 19.95 0.74 -33.22
CA THR A 488 21.24 0.77 -33.95
C THR A 488 22.42 0.55 -33.01
N ALA A 489 22.15 0.30 -31.72
CA ALA A 489 23.18 -0.09 -30.76
C ALA A 489 23.79 -1.43 -31.20
N GLY A 490 25.12 -1.50 -31.25
CA GLY A 490 25.84 -2.70 -31.70
C GLY A 490 25.84 -2.94 -33.22
N ILE A 491 25.15 -2.10 -34.00
CA ILE A 491 25.17 -2.14 -35.46
C ILE A 491 26.28 -1.24 -35.99
N ALA A 492 27.20 -1.80 -36.78
CA ALA A 492 28.29 -1.08 -37.41
C ALA A 492 28.17 -1.16 -38.93
N ILE A 493 28.54 -0.06 -39.60
CA ILE A 493 28.64 -0.03 -41.06
C ILE A 493 29.76 -0.98 -41.49
N ASP A 494 29.56 -1.67 -42.61
CA ASP A 494 30.42 -2.69 -43.23
C ASP A 494 30.51 -4.03 -42.49
N ASP A 495 30.01 -4.15 -41.26
CA ASP A 495 29.90 -5.42 -40.53
C ASP A 495 28.80 -6.31 -41.14
N ILE A 496 28.97 -7.63 -40.97
CA ILE A 496 28.02 -8.65 -41.44
C ILE A 496 27.17 -9.12 -40.26
N TYR A 497 25.87 -9.22 -40.51
CA TYR A 497 24.88 -9.66 -39.56
C TYR A 497 24.04 -10.78 -40.14
N ARG A 498 23.58 -11.67 -39.27
CA ARG A 498 22.73 -12.81 -39.63
C ARG A 498 21.28 -12.55 -39.21
N PHE A 499 20.39 -12.76 -40.18
CA PHE A 499 18.95 -12.61 -40.08
C PHE A 499 18.36 -13.97 -40.48
N ASP A 500 17.85 -14.76 -39.54
CA ASP A 500 17.49 -16.17 -39.79
C ASP A 500 18.64 -16.94 -40.46
N ASP A 501 18.52 -17.30 -41.75
CA ASP A 501 19.56 -17.98 -42.55
C ASP A 501 20.21 -17.06 -43.61
N GLU A 502 19.86 -15.79 -43.64
CA GLU A 502 20.45 -14.79 -44.53
C GLU A 502 21.57 -14.02 -43.83
N LEU A 503 22.70 -13.85 -44.52
CA LEU A 503 23.73 -12.90 -44.15
C LEU A 503 23.52 -11.60 -44.92
N VAL A 504 23.58 -10.49 -44.20
CA VAL A 504 23.48 -9.13 -44.74
C VAL A 504 24.65 -8.30 -44.28
N ARG A 505 25.11 -7.36 -45.12
CA ARG A 505 26.13 -6.37 -44.74
C ARG A 505 25.51 -4.99 -44.63
N VAL A 506 25.77 -4.29 -43.53
CA VAL A 506 25.21 -2.95 -43.29
C VAL A 506 25.95 -1.91 -44.13
N ALA A 507 25.22 -1.15 -44.94
CA ALA A 507 25.76 -0.09 -45.80
C ALA A 507 25.54 1.32 -45.21
N ALA A 508 24.43 1.54 -44.48
CA ALA A 508 24.15 2.80 -43.80
C ALA A 508 23.25 2.58 -42.58
N ILE A 509 23.32 3.53 -41.65
CA ILE A 509 22.55 3.52 -40.40
C ILE A 509 21.95 4.90 -40.19
N THR A 510 20.64 4.95 -39.94
CA THR A 510 19.90 6.15 -39.54
C THR A 510 19.43 5.95 -38.11
N PRO A 511 20.00 6.66 -37.11
CA PRO A 511 19.51 6.60 -35.73
C PRO A 511 18.09 7.14 -35.60
N ALA A 512 17.39 6.69 -34.56
CA ALA A 512 16.09 7.24 -34.23
C ALA A 512 16.20 8.69 -33.73
N ARG A 513 15.22 9.53 -34.08
CA ARG A 513 15.09 10.89 -33.56
C ARG A 513 13.78 11.04 -32.84
N VAL A 514 13.83 11.49 -31.60
CA VAL A 514 12.65 11.65 -30.73
C VAL A 514 12.44 13.11 -30.32
N ARG A 515 11.20 13.46 -30.02
CA ARG A 515 10.82 14.69 -29.31
C ARG A 515 10.38 14.35 -27.90
N VAL A 516 10.79 15.17 -26.94
CA VAL A 516 10.51 14.95 -25.53
C VAL A 516 9.98 16.19 -24.82
N GLU A 517 9.13 15.96 -23.81
CA GLU A 517 8.92 16.89 -22.70
C GLU A 517 10.00 16.66 -21.64
N ARG A 518 10.44 17.73 -20.97
CA ARG A 518 11.64 17.71 -20.12
C ARG A 518 11.40 18.23 -18.72
N GLY A 519 12.03 17.58 -17.75
CA GLY A 519 11.85 17.92 -16.34
C GLY A 519 10.46 17.52 -15.85
N VAL A 520 9.97 16.37 -16.33
CA VAL A 520 8.68 15.84 -15.89
C VAL A 520 8.80 15.31 -14.46
N ASP A 521 7.66 15.18 -13.79
CA ASP A 521 7.54 14.65 -12.43
C ASP A 521 8.47 15.33 -11.41
N GLY A 522 8.64 16.65 -11.57
CA GLY A 522 9.40 17.51 -10.65
C GLY A 522 10.92 17.51 -10.86
N THR A 523 11.44 16.81 -11.87
CA THR A 523 12.89 16.80 -12.15
C THR A 523 13.37 18.09 -12.83
N GLY A 524 14.62 18.47 -12.57
CA GLY A 524 15.24 19.65 -13.19
C GLY A 524 15.83 19.35 -14.57
N ARG A 525 15.71 20.28 -15.53
CA ARG A 525 16.34 20.13 -16.85
C ARG A 525 17.87 20.15 -16.76
N ALA A 526 18.52 19.08 -17.17
CA ALA A 526 19.97 18.91 -17.14
C ALA A 526 20.61 19.01 -18.55
N ALA A 527 21.93 19.00 -18.63
CA ALA A 527 22.62 18.80 -19.90
C ALA A 527 23.23 17.41 -19.88
N HIS A 528 23.13 16.67 -20.98
CA HIS A 528 23.62 15.29 -21.05
C HIS A 528 24.67 15.18 -22.15
N ALA A 529 25.81 14.58 -21.80
CA ALA A 529 26.85 14.29 -22.78
C ALA A 529 26.46 13.10 -23.65
N ARG A 530 26.95 13.09 -24.89
CA ARG A 530 26.91 11.91 -25.77
C ARG A 530 27.54 10.72 -25.02
N ARG A 531 26.91 9.55 -25.08
CA ARG A 531 27.45 8.30 -24.53
C ARG A 531 28.01 7.40 -25.63
#